data_AF-A0A7J3SZT7-F1
#
_entry.id   AF-A0A7J3SZT7-F1
#
_cell.length_a   1.000
_cell.length_b   1.000
_cell.length_c   1.000
_cell.angle_alpha   90.00
_cell.angle_beta   90.00
_cell.angle_gamma   90.00
#
_symmetry.space_group_name_H-M   'P 1'
#
loop_
_entity.id
_entity.type
_entity.pdbx_description
1 polymer ?
#
loop_
_entity_poly.entity_id
_entity_poly.type
_entity_poly.pdbx_seq_one_letter_code
_entity_poly.pdbx_strand_id
1 'polypeptide(L)'
;MKPCRPAFYEIAAKMGNPRLMQIHFHTLRHWKDTMEYFLTKDILHVMQVLGHRRIQNTLKYTQLVTFEGVDAYICKVAETKEEISELIEAGFEYICENNGLKFFRKPK
;
A
#
# COMPACT_ATOMS: atom_id res chain seq x y z
N MET A 1 -20.54 -3.98 -40.28
CA MET A 1 -20.55 -4.35 -38.84
C MET A 1 -19.29 -3.78 -38.21
N LYS A 2 -19.37 -2.69 -37.43
CA LYS A 2 -18.17 -2.12 -36.79
C LYS A 2 -17.74 -3.07 -35.66
N PRO A 3 -16.46 -3.50 -35.60
CA PRO A 3 -16.03 -4.35 -34.49
C PRO A 3 -16.20 -3.58 -33.18
N CYS A 4 -16.81 -4.20 -32.17
CA CYS A 4 -16.86 -3.64 -30.82
C CYS A 4 -15.42 -3.38 -30.37
N ARG A 5 -15.02 -2.10 -30.32
CA ARG A 5 -13.71 -1.73 -29.79
C ARG A 5 -13.75 -1.91 -28.27
N PRO A 6 -12.79 -2.63 -27.68
CA PRO A 6 -12.72 -2.76 -26.23
C PRO A 6 -12.46 -1.38 -25.61
N ALA A 7 -13.06 -1.08 -24.45
CA ALA A 7 -12.96 0.23 -23.80
C ALA A 7 -11.49 0.69 -23.57
N PHE A 8 -10.59 -0.25 -23.31
CA PHE A 8 -9.16 0.04 -23.15
C PHE A 8 -8.46 0.50 -24.43
N TYR A 9 -9.04 0.28 -25.62
CA TYR A 9 -8.49 0.75 -26.91
C TYR A 9 -8.46 2.27 -26.99
N GLU A 10 -9.55 2.94 -26.60
CA GLU A 10 -9.63 4.40 -26.67
C GLU A 10 -8.71 5.07 -25.65
N ILE A 11 -8.57 4.46 -24.47
CA ILE A 11 -7.66 4.92 -23.42
C ILE A 11 -6.21 4.72 -23.86
N ALA A 12 -5.89 3.57 -24.46
CA ALA A 12 -4.56 3.29 -25.01
C ALA A 12 -4.17 4.29 -26.11
N ALA A 13 -5.10 4.59 -27.02
CA ALA A 13 -4.90 5.55 -28.11
C ALA A 13 -4.71 6.99 -27.58
N LYS A 14 -5.46 7.40 -26.56
CA LYS A 14 -5.33 8.73 -25.93
C LYS A 14 -4.02 8.90 -25.16
N MET A 15 -3.55 7.86 -24.45
CA MET A 15 -2.34 7.94 -23.63
C MET A 15 -1.07 7.51 -24.36
N GLY A 16 -1.17 7.05 -25.62
CA GLY A 16 -0.03 6.57 -26.41
C GLY A 16 0.65 5.31 -25.84
N ASN A 17 -0.03 4.57 -24.95
CA ASN A 17 0.54 3.40 -24.28
C ASN A 17 -0.15 2.11 -24.72
N PRO A 18 0.49 1.28 -25.57
CA PRO A 18 -0.11 0.06 -26.10
C PRO A 18 -0.28 -1.04 -25.04
N ARG A 19 0.42 -0.96 -23.90
CA ARG A 19 0.30 -1.96 -22.81
C ARG A 19 -1.09 -1.99 -22.19
N LEU A 20 -1.84 -0.89 -22.28
CA LEU A 20 -3.21 -0.82 -21.78
C LEU A 20 -4.15 -1.79 -22.52
N MET A 21 -3.80 -2.19 -23.75
CA MET A 21 -4.55 -3.20 -24.50
C MET A 21 -4.42 -4.62 -23.93
N GLN A 22 -3.43 -4.85 -23.06
CA GLN A 22 -3.19 -6.13 -22.39
C GLN A 22 -3.95 -6.24 -21.05
N ILE A 23 -4.64 -5.17 -20.61
CA ILE A 23 -5.39 -5.17 -19.37
C ILE A 23 -6.74 -5.87 -19.61
N HIS A 24 -6.98 -6.92 -18.83
CA HIS A 24 -8.23 -7.65 -18.81
C HIS A 24 -8.89 -7.56 -17.42
N PHE A 25 -10.15 -8.00 -17.30
CA PHE A 25 -10.85 -8.03 -16.01
C PHE A 25 -10.11 -8.85 -14.94
N HIS A 26 -9.39 -9.90 -15.35
CA HIS A 26 -8.53 -10.66 -14.44
C HIS A 26 -7.40 -9.81 -13.86
N THR A 27 -6.79 -8.93 -14.66
CA THR A 27 -5.74 -8.01 -14.20
C THR A 27 -6.29 -7.05 -13.15
N LEU A 28 -7.49 -6.49 -13.37
CA LEU A 28 -8.16 -5.61 -12.40
C LEU A 28 -8.51 -6.34 -11.11
N ARG A 29 -8.97 -7.59 -11.22
CA ARG A 29 -9.24 -8.46 -10.07
C ARG A 29 -7.96 -8.69 -9.27
N HIS A 30 -6.90 -9.17 -9.91
CA HIS A 30 -5.60 -9.39 -9.24
C HIS A 30 -5.06 -8.13 -8.55
N TRP A 31 -5.24 -6.96 -9.18
CA TRP A 31 -4.88 -5.68 -8.57
C TRP A 31 -5.70 -5.39 -7.30
N LYS A 32 -7.02 -5.56 -7.36
CA LYS A 32 -7.90 -5.39 -6.19
C LYS A 32 -7.50 -6.31 -5.05
N ASP A 33 -7.19 -7.58 -5.34
CA ASP A 33 -6.81 -8.59 -4.35
C ASP A 33 -5.55 -8.19 -3.59
N THR A 34 -4.56 -7.70 -4.34
CA THR A 34 -3.26 -7.27 -3.81
C THR A 34 -3.44 -6.04 -2.92
N MET A 35 -4.28 -5.08 -3.31
CA MET A 35 -4.58 -3.87 -2.52
C MET A 35 -5.40 -4.17 -1.26
N GLU A 36 -6.41 -5.04 -1.37
CA GLU A 36 -7.25 -5.45 -0.24
C GLU A 36 -6.42 -6.17 0.82
N TYR A 37 -5.52 -7.06 0.40
CA TYR A 37 -4.59 -7.73 1.30
C TYR A 37 -3.58 -6.76 1.93
N PHE A 38 -3.08 -5.79 1.16
CA PHE A 38 -2.19 -4.76 1.68
C PHE A 38 -2.86 -3.90 2.77
N LEU A 39 -4.12 -3.52 2.56
CA LEU A 39 -4.88 -2.68 3.49
C LEU A 39 -5.29 -3.42 4.76
N THR A 40 -5.92 -4.59 4.59
CA THR A 40 -6.54 -5.33 5.71
C THR A 40 -5.56 -6.26 6.40
N LYS A 41 -4.54 -6.75 5.69
CA LYS A 41 -3.59 -7.80 6.13
C LYS A 41 -4.26 -9.11 6.53
N ASP A 42 -5.55 -9.28 6.24
CA ASP A 42 -6.32 -10.49 6.53
C ASP A 42 -6.62 -11.25 5.24
N ILE A 43 -6.04 -12.43 5.12
CA ILE A 43 -6.21 -13.28 3.94
C ILE A 43 -7.59 -13.93 3.85
N LEU A 44 -8.27 -14.14 4.98
CA LEU A 44 -9.61 -14.72 5.02
C LEU A 44 -10.64 -13.72 4.52
N HIS A 45 -10.46 -12.43 4.86
CA HIS A 45 -11.28 -11.35 4.34
C HIS A 45 -11.17 -11.26 2.81
N VAL A 46 -9.95 -11.26 2.27
CA VAL A 46 -9.69 -11.24 0.82
C VAL A 46 -10.30 -12.46 0.12
N MET A 47 -10.22 -13.64 0.73
CA MET A 47 -10.85 -14.86 0.21
C MET A 47 -12.37 -14.73 0.09
N GLN A 48 -13.03 -14.12 1.08
CA GLN A 48 -14.48 -13.87 1.06
C GLN A 48 -14.87 -12.85 0.00
N VAL A 49 -14.16 -11.73 -0.08
CA VAL A 49 -14.39 -10.67 -1.08
C VAL A 49 -14.28 -11.21 -2.51
N LEU A 50 -13.40 -12.19 -2.74
CA LEU A 50 -13.18 -12.80 -4.04
C LEU A 50 -14.07 -13.99 -4.36
N GLY A 51 -14.67 -14.62 -3.35
CA GLY A 51 -15.37 -15.89 -3.50
C GLY A 51 -14.44 -17.02 -3.93
N HIS A 52 -13.17 -17.01 -3.49
CA HIS A 52 -12.27 -18.13 -3.75
C HIS A 52 -12.70 -19.35 -2.94
N ARG A 53 -12.97 -20.47 -3.62
CA ARG A 53 -13.32 -21.75 -2.96
C ARG A 53 -12.13 -22.41 -2.23
N ARG A 54 -10.90 -22.07 -2.64
CA ARG A 54 -9.65 -22.63 -2.08
C ARG A 54 -8.72 -21.50 -1.67
N ILE A 55 -8.23 -21.56 -0.43
CA ILE A 55 -7.29 -20.57 0.13
C ILE A 55 -5.95 -20.55 -0.59
N GLN A 56 -5.51 -21.68 -1.16
CA GLN A 56 -4.26 -21.79 -1.93
C GLN A 56 -4.19 -20.79 -3.10
N ASN A 57 -5.33 -20.48 -3.72
CA ASN A 57 -5.38 -19.51 -4.81
C ASN A 57 -5.11 -18.09 -4.31
N THR A 58 -5.57 -17.77 -3.11
CA THR A 58 -5.38 -16.46 -2.46
C THR A 58 -3.97 -16.33 -1.88
N LEU A 59 -3.39 -17.43 -1.39
CA LEU A 59 -2.02 -17.47 -0.86
C LEU A 59 -0.96 -17.06 -1.89
N LYS A 60 -1.24 -17.18 -3.19
CA LYS A 60 -0.33 -16.70 -4.23
C LYS A 60 -0.04 -15.19 -4.13
N TYR A 61 -0.95 -14.39 -3.57
CA TYR A 61 -0.78 -12.94 -3.47
C TYR A 61 0.04 -12.49 -2.26
N THR A 62 0.24 -13.35 -1.25
CA THR A 62 1.08 -12.98 -0.09
C THR A 62 2.53 -12.77 -0.49
N GLN A 63 3.00 -13.46 -1.53
CA GLN A 63 4.34 -13.32 -2.09
C GLN A 63 4.51 -12.04 -2.92
N LEU A 64 3.42 -11.42 -3.37
CA LEU A 64 3.44 -10.23 -4.22
C LEU A 64 3.37 -8.93 -3.41
N VAL A 65 2.96 -9.00 -2.14
CA VAL A 65 2.88 -7.86 -1.25
C VAL A 65 4.08 -7.85 -0.32
N THR A 66 5.10 -7.07 -0.67
CA THR A 66 6.16 -6.71 0.27
C THR A 66 5.60 -5.63 1.20
N PHE A 67 5.47 -5.95 2.49
CA PHE A 67 5.08 -4.99 3.53
C PHE A 67 6.22 -4.01 3.89
N GLU A 68 7.09 -3.67 2.94
CA GLU A 68 8.14 -2.68 3.13
C GLU A 68 7.48 -1.31 3.32
N GLY A 69 7.38 -0.87 4.58
CA GLY A 69 6.75 0.40 4.96
C GLY A 69 5.59 0.30 5.95
N VAL A 70 5.25 -0.89 6.49
CA VAL A 70 4.34 -0.97 7.66
C VAL A 70 4.99 -0.34 8.91
N ASP A 71 6.31 -0.24 8.91
CA ASP A 71 7.13 0.56 9.80
C ASP A 71 7.21 2.03 9.34
N ALA A 72 6.10 2.63 8.89
CA ALA A 72 6.06 4.04 8.51
C ALA A 72 6.10 4.93 9.75
N TYR A 73 7.21 4.92 10.49
CA TYR A 73 7.38 5.80 11.64
C TYR A 73 7.42 7.25 11.17
N ILE A 74 6.67 8.12 11.83
CA ILE A 74 6.85 9.56 11.70
C ILE A 74 8.06 9.90 12.57
N CYS A 75 9.20 10.13 11.93
CA CYS A 75 10.41 10.59 12.61
C CYS A 75 10.38 12.12 12.73
N LYS A 76 10.46 12.64 13.96
CA LYS A 76 10.65 14.07 14.22
C LYS A 76 11.94 14.28 15.00
N VAL A 77 12.61 15.39 14.71
CA VAL A 77 13.85 15.80 15.35
C VAL A 77 13.56 17.07 16.13
N ALA A 78 14.05 17.15 17.37
CA ALA A 78 13.97 18.35 18.19
C ALA A 78 15.35 18.74 18.74
N GLU A 79 15.61 20.04 18.77
CA GLU A 79 16.82 20.64 19.33
C GLU A 79 16.52 21.35 20.66
N THR A 80 15.30 21.88 20.81
CA THR A 80 14.91 22.70 21.95
C THR A 80 14.11 21.93 23.00
N LYS A 81 14.18 22.37 24.26
CA LYS A 81 13.45 21.75 25.37
C LYS A 81 11.93 21.84 25.18
N GLU A 82 11.46 22.91 24.57
CA GLU A 82 10.05 23.19 24.28
C GLU A 82 9.50 22.20 23.25
N GLU A 83 10.21 21.98 22.14
CA GLU A 83 9.86 20.98 21.13
C GLU A 83 9.88 19.55 21.69
N ILE A 84 10.82 19.24 22.58
CA ILE A 84 10.89 17.93 23.23
C ILE A 84 9.64 17.68 24.07
N SER A 85 9.19 18.66 24.86
CA SER A 85 7.94 18.54 25.63
C SER A 85 6.73 18.35 24.72
N GLU A 86 6.61 19.12 23.64
CA GLU A 86 5.50 18.99 22.69
C GLU A 86 5.46 17.61 22.01
N LEU A 87 6.62 17.04 21.67
CA LEU A 87 6.70 15.72 21.05
C LEU A 87 6.38 14.59 22.04
N ILE A 88 6.77 14.74 23.30
CA ILE A 88 6.41 13.79 24.36
C ILE A 88 4.90 13.85 24.64
N GLU A 89 4.31 15.05 24.73
CA GLU A 89 2.86 15.23 24.90
C GLU A 89 2.06 14.70 23.70
N ALA A 90 2.59 14.83 22.48
CA ALA A 90 2.01 14.26 21.27
C ALA A 90 2.13 12.72 21.17
N GLY A 91 2.79 12.07 22.14
CA GLY A 91 2.92 10.62 22.26
C GLY A 91 3.96 10.01 21.31
N PHE A 92 5.04 10.73 21.01
CA PHE A 92 6.20 10.16 20.32
C PHE A 92 7.14 9.47 21.32
N GLU A 93 7.67 8.32 20.92
CA GLU A 93 8.71 7.59 21.66
C GLU A 93 10.09 8.18 21.36
N TYR A 94 10.88 8.40 22.40
CA TYR A 94 12.29 8.77 22.29
C TYR A 94 13.14 7.56 21.88
N ILE A 95 13.97 7.72 20.85
CA ILE A 95 14.83 6.64 20.35
C ILE A 95 16.29 6.85 20.76
N CYS A 96 16.86 7.98 20.34
CA CYS A 96 18.30 8.22 20.42
C CYS A 96 18.61 9.73 20.31
N GLU A 97 19.77 10.12 20.84
CA GLU A 97 20.33 11.45 20.71
C GLU A 97 21.68 11.32 19.99
N ASN A 98 21.84 12.08 18.90
CA ASN A 98 23.06 12.10 18.11
C ASN A 98 23.43 13.55 17.81
N ASN A 99 24.66 13.97 18.17
CA ASN A 99 25.16 15.34 18.00
C ASN A 99 24.24 16.44 18.58
N GLY A 100 23.58 16.18 19.71
CA GLY A 100 22.67 17.15 20.36
C GLY A 100 21.26 17.23 19.76
N LEU A 101 20.96 16.41 18.74
CA LEU A 101 19.65 16.27 18.13
C LEU A 101 18.94 15.05 18.74
N LYS A 102 17.72 15.24 19.25
CA LYS A 102 16.90 14.14 19.80
C LYS A 102 15.91 13.65 18.76
N PHE A 103 15.92 12.34 18.55
CA PHE A 103 15.07 11.66 17.57
C PHE A 103 13.88 10.99 18.23
N PHE A 104 12.70 11.28 17.70
CA PHE A 104 11.42 10.77 18.17
C PHE A 104 10.72 10.01 17.06
N ARG A 105 10.11 8.85 17.38
CA ARG A 105 9.25 8.10 16.46
C ARG A 105 7.84 8.00 17.01
N LYS A 106 6.87 7.97 16.11
CA LYS A 106 5.51 7.53 16.42
C LYS A 106 5.07 6.52 15.35
N PRO A 107 4.52 5.35 15.73
CA PRO A 107 3.90 4.46 14.76
C PRO A 107 2.73 5.21 14.09
N LYS A 108 2.57 5.00 12.78
CA LYS A 108 1.51 5.66 12.00
C LYS A 108 0.14 5.12 12.32
#